data_AF-A0A931U5Q0-F1
#
_entry.id   AF-A0A931U5Q0-F1
#
_cell.length_a   1.000
_cell.length_b   1.000
_cell.length_c   1.000
_cell.angle_alpha   90.00
_cell.angle_beta   90.00
_cell.angle_gamma   90.00
#
_symmetry.space_group_name_H-M   'P 1'
#
loop_
_entity.id
_entity.type
_entity.pdbx_description
1 polymer ?
#
loop_
_entity_poly.entity_id
_entity_poly.type
_entity_poly.pdbx_seq_one_letter_code
_entity_poly.pdbx_strand_id
1 'polypeptide(L)'
;NATMVDIIQAVKGQDVYMVHVVDAIEAINLEHTGALPGTKEPEGLVFAGLDPVAMDLLGARYMFGNVALEEAVASGIEDGHGGRFPQRVPLPTVKGNAIVTGAGYDSPLARDTSLKTAEKRGLGERRYHVLGWDAVADGPLVSLDGHLGTVRDGKFHDVVTGTLYFAAYKMAWDLQRTAFAYLESVDRLAGSSLMKQFLETFDEDGDGAVSYHEFGRTGIFGTLQHLNGDGVS
;
A
#
# COMPACT_ATOMS: atom_id res chain seq x y z
N ASN A 1 0.57 20.37 11.08
CA ASN A 1 -0.20 19.20 11.54
C ASN A 1 0.71 18.24 12.28
N ALA A 2 0.21 17.62 13.34
CA ALA A 2 0.89 16.50 13.98
C ALA A 2 0.48 15.21 13.24
N THR A 3 1.45 14.35 12.94
CA THR A 3 1.26 13.06 12.28
C THR A 3 0.92 11.96 13.29
N MET A 4 0.48 10.79 12.83
CA MET A 4 0.31 9.61 13.70
C MET A 4 1.61 9.24 14.43
N VAL A 5 2.76 9.43 13.80
CA VAL A 5 4.08 9.24 14.40
C VAL A 5 4.29 10.19 15.59
N ASP A 6 3.86 11.45 15.48
CA ASP A 6 3.95 12.42 16.59
C ASP A 6 3.03 12.03 17.77
N ILE A 7 1.82 11.52 17.47
CA ILE A 7 0.87 11.06 18.48
C ILE A 7 1.43 9.85 19.23
N ILE A 8 1.91 8.83 18.51
CA ILE A 8 2.50 7.62 19.12
C ILE A 8 3.72 8.00 19.98
N GLN A 9 4.56 8.91 19.49
CA GLN A 9 5.71 9.42 20.25
C GLN A 9 5.29 10.12 21.55
N ALA A 10 4.23 10.93 21.50
CA ALA A 10 3.72 11.63 22.67
C ALA A 10 3.12 10.66 23.71
N VAL A 11 2.36 9.65 23.27
CA VAL A 11 1.77 8.63 24.15
C VAL A 11 2.88 7.76 24.78
N LYS A 12 3.88 7.35 23.99
CA LYS A 12 5.06 6.63 24.50
C LYS A 12 5.77 7.39 25.62
N GLY A 13 5.81 8.72 25.53
CA GLY A 13 6.40 9.60 26.56
C GLY A 13 5.62 9.66 27.88
N GLN A 14 4.42 9.10 27.95
CA GLN A 14 3.59 9.07 29.17
C GLN A 14 3.78 7.81 30.02
N ASP A 15 4.72 6.94 29.64
CA ASP A 15 4.99 5.67 30.36
C ASP A 15 3.76 4.76 30.48
N VAL A 16 2.91 4.77 29.45
CA VAL A 16 1.73 3.90 29.35
C VAL A 16 2.11 2.63 28.59
N TYR A 17 1.70 1.48 29.11
CA TYR A 17 1.82 0.22 28.39
C TYR A 17 0.90 0.22 27.16
N MET A 18 1.48 0.02 25.97
CA MET A 18 0.75 0.06 24.70
C MET A 18 0.70 -1.33 24.06
N VAL A 19 -0.48 -1.68 23.56
CA VAL A 19 -0.71 -2.81 22.66
C VAL A 19 -1.38 -2.25 21.42
N HIS A 20 -0.83 -2.57 20.26
CA HIS A 20 -1.35 -2.17 18.96
C HIS A 20 -2.17 -3.31 18.41
N VAL A 21 -3.45 -3.09 18.16
CA VAL A 21 -4.40 -4.11 17.71
C VAL A 21 -5.00 -3.67 16.37
N VAL A 22 -4.98 -4.57 15.39
CA VAL A 22 -5.62 -4.38 14.09
C VAL A 22 -6.77 -5.38 13.99
N ASP A 23 -7.98 -4.85 13.78
CA ASP A 23 -9.17 -5.63 13.48
C ASP A 23 -9.32 -5.75 11.95
N ALA A 24 -9.14 -6.96 11.45
CA ALA A 24 -9.35 -7.33 10.05
C ALA A 24 -10.38 -8.47 9.98
N ILE A 25 -11.40 -8.46 10.85
CA ILE A 25 -12.48 -9.47 10.82
C ILE A 25 -13.39 -9.24 9.61
N GLU A 26 -13.80 -7.99 9.40
CA GLU A 26 -14.57 -7.53 8.22
C GLU A 26 -13.85 -6.36 7.56
N ALA A 27 -12.69 -6.62 6.96
CA ALA A 27 -11.90 -5.57 6.32
C ALA A 27 -12.71 -4.91 5.18
N ILE A 28 -12.67 -3.58 5.09
CA ILE A 28 -13.23 -2.87 3.95
C ILE A 28 -12.14 -2.86 2.87
N ASN A 29 -12.26 -3.77 1.93
CA ASN A 29 -11.33 -3.88 0.82
C ASN A 29 -12.01 -3.40 -0.45
N LEU A 30 -11.37 -2.47 -1.17
CA LEU A 30 -11.62 -1.99 -2.54
C LEU A 30 -11.27 -0.49 -2.59
N GLU A 31 -12.16 0.34 -2.06
CA GLU A 31 -12.05 1.80 -2.07
C GLU A 31 -12.20 2.30 -0.63
N HIS A 32 -11.13 2.85 -0.04
CA HIS A 32 -11.10 3.10 1.40
C HIS A 32 -11.68 4.46 1.83
N THR A 33 -12.08 5.31 0.89
CA THR A 33 -12.65 6.64 1.22
C THR A 33 -14.17 6.60 1.41
N GLY A 34 -14.80 5.45 1.09
CA GLY A 34 -16.25 5.27 1.13
C GLY A 34 -16.99 6.04 0.02
N ALA A 35 -16.25 6.57 -0.96
CA ALA A 35 -16.80 7.26 -2.12
C ALA A 35 -17.38 6.27 -3.14
N LEU A 36 -16.80 5.07 -3.22
CA LEU A 36 -17.42 3.91 -3.85
C LEU A 36 -17.94 2.95 -2.77
N PRO A 37 -18.90 2.06 -3.08
CA PRO A 37 -19.31 1.03 -2.14
C PRO A 37 -18.10 0.19 -1.73
N GLY A 38 -17.62 0.38 -0.50
CA GLY A 38 -16.67 -0.52 0.11
C GLY A 38 -17.31 -1.90 0.24
N THR A 39 -16.58 -2.95 -0.12
CA THR A 39 -17.05 -4.32 0.09
C THR A 39 -16.44 -4.81 1.39
N LYS A 40 -17.30 -5.28 2.30
CA LYS A 40 -16.83 -5.96 3.50
C LYS A 40 -16.34 -7.34 3.09
N GLU A 41 -15.07 -7.60 3.31
CA GLU A 41 -14.46 -8.91 3.12
C GLU A 41 -14.33 -9.60 4.48
N PRO A 42 -14.92 -10.80 4.66
CA PRO A 42 -14.90 -11.54 5.92
C PRO A 42 -13.55 -12.25 6.11
N GLU A 43 -12.49 -11.48 6.22
CA GLU A 43 -11.11 -11.97 6.29
C GLU A 43 -10.83 -12.71 7.60
N GLY A 44 -11.54 -12.37 8.70
CA GLY A 44 -11.53 -13.14 9.95
C GLY A 44 -10.22 -13.04 10.76
N LEU A 45 -9.43 -11.98 10.54
CA LEU A 45 -8.10 -11.82 11.13
C LEU A 45 -8.09 -10.78 12.26
N VAL A 46 -7.29 -11.03 13.29
CA VAL A 46 -6.96 -10.04 14.32
C VAL A 46 -5.46 -10.11 14.57
N PHE A 47 -4.80 -8.96 14.49
CA PHE A 47 -3.37 -8.84 14.78
C PHE A 47 -3.15 -8.02 16.04
N ALA A 48 -2.17 -8.41 16.85
CA ALA A 48 -1.76 -7.65 18.01
C ALA A 48 -0.24 -7.69 18.19
N GLY A 49 0.34 -6.58 18.63
CA GLY A 49 1.77 -6.52 18.94
C GLY A 49 2.15 -5.29 19.75
N LEU A 50 3.39 -5.30 20.23
CA LEU A 50 3.93 -4.24 21.11
C LEU A 50 4.75 -3.21 20.34
N ASP A 51 5.20 -3.56 19.14
CA ASP A 51 5.95 -2.66 18.27
C ASP A 51 4.97 -2.03 17.25
N PRO A 52 4.73 -0.70 17.31
CA PRO A 52 3.81 -0.02 16.41
C PRO A 52 4.26 -0.06 14.96
N VAL A 53 5.57 0.00 14.70
CA VAL A 53 6.12 0.04 13.34
C VAL A 53 6.00 -1.34 12.69
N ALA A 54 6.29 -2.40 13.46
CA ALA A 54 6.12 -3.77 13.03
C ALA A 54 4.64 -4.10 12.75
N MET A 55 3.73 -3.62 13.60
CA MET A 55 2.29 -3.84 13.45
C MET A 55 1.70 -3.10 12.25
N ASP A 56 2.09 -1.84 12.06
CA ASP A 56 1.65 -1.05 10.91
C ASP A 56 2.21 -1.62 9.60
N LEU A 57 3.48 -2.05 9.57
CA LEU A 57 4.06 -2.72 8.40
C LEU A 57 3.35 -4.04 8.06
N LEU A 58 2.99 -4.86 9.07
CA LEU A 58 2.20 -6.08 8.85
C LEU A 58 0.84 -5.73 8.24
N GLY A 59 0.13 -4.77 8.81
CA GLY A 59 -1.18 -4.33 8.32
C GLY A 59 -1.11 -3.77 6.89
N ALA A 60 -0.10 -2.94 6.61
CA ALA A 60 0.10 -2.35 5.30
C ALA A 60 0.44 -3.41 4.24
N ARG A 61 1.30 -4.39 4.56
CA ARG A 61 1.60 -5.53 3.68
C ARG A 61 0.39 -6.43 3.43
N TYR A 62 -0.44 -6.62 4.45
CA TYR A 62 -1.69 -7.37 4.33
C TYR A 62 -2.72 -6.65 3.43
N MET A 63 -2.84 -5.32 3.53
CA MET A 63 -3.81 -4.55 2.74
C MET A 63 -3.34 -4.31 1.29
N PHE A 64 -2.08 -3.94 1.10
CA PHE A 64 -1.55 -3.53 -0.21
C PHE A 64 -0.87 -4.68 -0.97
N GLY A 65 -0.58 -5.81 -0.33
CA GLY A 65 -0.09 -7.03 -0.99
C GLY A 65 -1.24 -8.00 -1.25
N ASN A 66 -1.49 -8.34 -2.51
CA ASN A 66 -2.58 -9.25 -2.90
C ASN A 66 -2.12 -10.42 -3.78
N VAL A 67 -0.82 -10.75 -3.71
CA VAL A 67 -0.23 -11.89 -4.42
C VAL A 67 0.64 -12.71 -3.48
N ALA A 68 0.68 -14.01 -3.70
CA ALA A 68 1.45 -14.94 -2.89
C ALA A 68 2.96 -14.74 -3.08
N LEU A 69 3.76 -15.21 -2.11
CA LEU A 69 5.22 -15.08 -2.08
C LEU A 69 5.91 -15.48 -3.40
N GLU A 70 5.51 -16.58 -4.03
CA GLU A 70 6.11 -17.03 -5.30
C GLU A 70 5.92 -15.99 -6.42
N GLU A 71 4.71 -15.46 -6.55
CA GLU A 71 4.39 -14.43 -7.54
C GLU A 71 5.04 -13.10 -7.20
N ALA A 72 5.09 -12.74 -5.91
CA ALA A 72 5.77 -11.55 -5.43
C ALA A 72 7.26 -11.58 -5.80
N VAL A 73 7.94 -12.72 -5.57
CA VAL A 73 9.32 -12.95 -5.98
C VAL A 73 9.47 -12.86 -7.50
N ALA A 74 8.58 -13.51 -8.26
CA ALA A 74 8.62 -13.48 -9.73
C ALA A 74 8.40 -12.08 -10.32
N SER A 75 7.63 -11.22 -9.65
CA SER A 75 7.40 -9.83 -10.08
C SER A 75 8.65 -8.96 -10.01
N GLY A 76 9.57 -9.27 -9.09
CA GLY A 76 10.76 -8.47 -8.79
C GLY A 76 10.47 -7.10 -8.13
N ILE A 77 9.22 -6.80 -7.75
CA ILE A 77 8.86 -5.52 -7.14
C ILE A 77 9.08 -5.57 -5.62
N GLU A 78 9.86 -4.61 -5.12
CA GLU A 78 10.11 -4.44 -3.69
C GLU A 78 9.14 -3.44 -3.07
N ASP A 79 8.90 -3.58 -1.76
CA ASP A 79 8.02 -2.70 -0.98
C ASP A 79 8.73 -1.49 -0.37
N GLY A 80 10.03 -1.29 -0.62
CA GLY A 80 10.83 -0.23 0.00
C GLY A 80 11.12 -0.44 1.50
N HIS A 81 10.67 -1.55 2.07
CA HIS A 81 10.73 -1.90 3.49
C HIS A 81 11.33 -3.29 3.75
N GLY A 82 12.10 -3.79 2.79
CA GLY A 82 12.86 -5.05 2.90
C GLY A 82 12.04 -6.29 2.58
N GLY A 83 10.89 -6.15 1.93
CA GLY A 83 10.05 -7.25 1.47
C GLY A 83 9.60 -7.10 0.02
N ARG A 84 8.80 -8.06 -0.45
CA ARG A 84 8.15 -8.04 -1.77
C ARG A 84 6.66 -8.26 -1.57
N PHE A 85 5.90 -7.17 -1.63
CA PHE A 85 4.45 -7.14 -1.43
C PHE A 85 3.78 -6.34 -2.53
N PRO A 86 3.88 -6.78 -3.79
CA PRO A 86 3.22 -6.10 -4.88
C PRO A 86 1.71 -6.35 -4.84
N GLN A 87 0.99 -5.39 -5.41
CA GLN A 87 -0.41 -5.48 -5.75
C GLN A 87 -0.56 -5.77 -7.23
N ARG A 88 -1.38 -6.76 -7.60
CA ARG A 88 -1.87 -6.93 -8.97
C ARG A 88 -2.77 -5.75 -9.33
N VAL A 89 -2.42 -5.02 -10.39
CA VAL A 89 -3.14 -3.81 -10.84
C VAL A 89 -3.50 -3.89 -12.33
N PRO A 90 -4.55 -3.18 -12.79
CA PRO A 90 -4.83 -3.06 -14.21
C PRO A 90 -3.75 -2.21 -14.90
N LEU A 91 -3.08 -2.75 -15.92
CA LEU A 91 -2.03 -2.02 -16.64
C LEU A 91 -2.48 -1.72 -18.09
N PRO A 92 -2.83 -0.47 -18.41
CA PRO A 92 -3.19 -0.09 -19.77
C PRO A 92 -1.96 -0.05 -20.68
N THR A 93 -2.13 -0.45 -21.94
CA THR A 93 -1.11 -0.38 -22.99
C THR A 93 -1.74 0.00 -24.32
N VAL A 94 -0.99 0.66 -25.19
CA VAL A 94 -1.47 1.03 -26.53
C VAL A 94 -1.29 -0.11 -27.53
N LYS A 95 -2.38 -0.52 -28.18
CA LYS A 95 -2.40 -1.44 -29.34
C LYS A 95 -3.11 -0.78 -30.51
N GLY A 96 -2.33 -0.39 -31.53
CA GLY A 96 -2.86 0.40 -32.65
C GLY A 96 -3.39 1.74 -32.15
N ASN A 97 -4.67 2.04 -32.42
CA ASN A 97 -5.36 3.25 -31.97
C ASN A 97 -6.25 3.02 -30.73
N ALA A 98 -6.02 1.93 -29.99
CA ALA A 98 -6.79 1.59 -28.80
C ALA A 98 -5.90 1.43 -27.57
N ILE A 99 -6.49 1.71 -26.40
CA ILE A 99 -5.92 1.34 -25.11
C ILE A 99 -6.53 0.00 -24.70
N VAL A 100 -5.68 -0.97 -24.38
CA VAL A 100 -6.10 -2.28 -23.85
C VAL A 100 -5.51 -2.49 -22.46
N THR A 101 -6.30 -3.07 -21.57
CA THR A 101 -5.90 -3.28 -20.17
C THR A 101 -5.54 -4.74 -19.95
N GLY A 102 -4.32 -4.97 -19.46
CA GLY A 102 -3.85 -6.27 -18.97
C GLY A 102 -3.66 -6.24 -17.45
N ALA A 103 -3.08 -7.31 -16.91
CA ALA A 103 -2.59 -7.33 -15.53
C ALA A 103 -1.14 -6.81 -15.48
N GLY A 104 -0.83 -6.05 -14.44
CA GLY A 104 0.52 -5.67 -14.05
C GLY A 104 0.65 -5.69 -12.53
N TYR A 105 1.73 -5.13 -12.03
CA TYR A 105 2.03 -5.07 -10.60
C TYR A 105 2.43 -3.66 -10.21
N ASP A 106 2.03 -3.19 -9.04
CA ASP A 106 2.49 -1.94 -8.42
C ASP A 106 2.77 -2.18 -6.92
N SER A 107 3.41 -1.25 -6.24
CA SER A 107 3.67 -1.33 -4.80
C SER A 107 3.54 0.05 -4.17
N PRO A 108 2.36 0.37 -3.60
CA PRO A 108 2.13 1.63 -2.88
C PRO A 108 3.10 1.84 -1.73
N LEU A 109 3.45 0.76 -1.02
CA LEU A 109 4.38 0.76 0.10
C LEU A 109 5.76 1.30 -0.27
N ALA A 110 6.21 1.08 -1.51
CA ALA A 110 7.52 1.58 -1.95
C ALA A 110 7.62 3.12 -1.92
N ARG A 111 6.47 3.81 -1.90
CA ARG A 111 6.33 5.26 -1.92
C ARG A 111 5.98 5.86 -0.56
N ASP A 112 5.83 5.04 0.48
CA ASP A 112 5.58 5.50 1.84
C ASP A 112 6.89 5.60 2.62
N THR A 113 7.11 6.72 3.31
CA THR A 113 8.27 6.91 4.18
C THR A 113 7.92 6.99 5.66
N SER A 114 6.63 6.89 6.00
CA SER A 114 6.09 6.98 7.36
C SER A 114 6.76 5.97 8.30
N LEU A 115 6.85 4.70 7.89
CA LEU A 115 7.46 3.60 8.64
C LEU A 115 8.95 3.83 8.88
N LYS A 116 9.67 4.30 7.86
CA LYS A 116 11.10 4.65 7.97
C LYS A 116 11.31 5.83 8.91
N THR A 117 10.39 6.81 8.89
CA THR A 117 10.42 7.96 9.78
C THR A 117 10.13 7.55 11.23
N ALA A 118 9.15 6.68 11.46
CA ALA A 118 8.81 6.15 12.78
C ALA A 118 9.97 5.34 13.38
N GLU A 119 10.61 4.47 12.59
CA GLU A 119 11.80 3.71 13.00
C GLU A 119 12.95 4.65 13.39
N LYS A 120 13.25 5.67 12.57
CA LYS A 120 14.29 6.68 12.89
C LYS A 120 14.04 7.45 14.19
N ARG A 121 12.78 7.58 14.60
CA ARG A 121 12.40 8.22 15.88
C ARG A 121 12.41 7.23 17.06
N GLY A 122 12.80 5.98 16.83
CA GLY A 122 12.89 4.96 17.87
C GLY A 122 11.52 4.48 18.35
N LEU A 123 10.50 4.52 17.49
CA LEU A 123 9.17 4.02 17.83
C LEU A 123 9.04 2.51 17.71
N GLY A 124 9.87 1.88 16.88
CA GLY A 124 9.85 0.45 16.61
C GLY A 124 10.77 0.07 15.44
N GLU A 125 10.62 -1.14 14.93
CA GLU A 125 11.42 -1.69 13.82
C GLU A 125 10.56 -2.14 12.63
N ARG A 126 11.07 -1.97 11.41
CA ARG A 126 10.41 -2.45 10.17
C ARG A 126 10.62 -3.95 9.92
N ARG A 127 10.44 -4.76 10.96
CA ARG A 127 10.57 -6.23 10.90
C ARG A 127 9.60 -6.86 11.90
N TYR A 128 9.02 -7.99 11.52
CA TYR A 128 8.15 -8.77 12.38
C TYR A 128 8.28 -10.25 12.07
N HIS A 129 7.77 -11.06 12.99
CA HIS A 129 7.43 -12.45 12.75
C HIS A 129 6.03 -12.69 13.31
N VAL A 130 5.23 -13.49 12.62
CA VAL A 130 3.88 -13.84 13.08
C VAL A 130 3.93 -15.16 13.82
N LEU A 131 3.29 -15.17 15.00
CA LEU A 131 2.95 -16.38 15.74
C LEU A 131 1.46 -16.27 16.10
N GLY A 132 0.66 -17.20 15.61
CA GLY A 132 -0.78 -17.18 15.86
C GLY A 132 -1.42 -18.54 15.61
N TRP A 133 -2.75 -18.55 15.63
CA TRP A 133 -3.56 -19.73 15.39
C TRP A 133 -4.68 -19.43 14.42
N ASP A 134 -4.79 -20.24 13.37
CA ASP A 134 -5.95 -20.30 12.50
C ASP A 134 -6.93 -21.30 13.08
N ALA A 135 -8.01 -20.79 13.67
CA ALA A 135 -9.06 -21.61 14.28
C ALA A 135 -9.91 -22.37 13.25
N VAL A 136 -9.91 -21.95 11.98
CA VAL A 136 -10.67 -22.60 10.90
C VAL A 136 -9.89 -23.78 10.32
N ALA A 137 -8.59 -23.58 10.09
CA ALA A 137 -7.70 -24.64 9.60
C ALA A 137 -7.10 -25.52 10.70
N ASP A 138 -7.36 -25.20 11.97
CA ASP A 138 -6.83 -25.89 13.16
C ASP A 138 -5.30 -26.00 13.11
N GLY A 139 -4.62 -24.87 12.94
CA GLY A 139 -3.17 -24.85 12.75
C GLY A 139 -2.50 -23.51 13.03
N PRO A 140 -1.16 -23.49 13.06
CA PRO A 140 -0.41 -22.27 13.34
C PRO A 140 -0.48 -21.28 12.17
N LEU A 141 -0.64 -20.00 12.52
CA LEU A 141 -0.29 -18.88 11.65
C LEU A 141 1.18 -18.53 11.85
N VAL A 142 1.89 -18.39 10.75
CA VAL A 142 3.32 -18.09 10.71
C VAL A 142 3.60 -17.01 9.68
N SER A 143 4.82 -16.48 9.69
CA SER A 143 5.31 -15.63 8.60
C SER A 143 6.54 -16.20 7.94
N LEU A 144 6.63 -16.11 6.61
CA LEU A 144 7.83 -16.43 5.82
C LEU A 144 8.19 -15.20 4.98
N ASP A 145 9.40 -14.66 5.16
CA ASP A 145 9.85 -13.41 4.50
C ASP A 145 8.85 -12.24 4.66
N GLY A 146 8.16 -12.20 5.80
CA GLY A 146 7.12 -11.25 6.14
C GLY A 146 5.72 -11.62 5.63
N HIS A 147 5.57 -12.58 4.72
CA HIS A 147 4.25 -13.01 4.23
C HIS A 147 3.52 -13.78 5.32
N LEU A 148 2.27 -13.42 5.60
CA LEU A 148 1.40 -14.14 6.53
C LEU A 148 0.96 -15.45 5.86
N GLY A 149 0.93 -16.55 6.61
CA GLY A 149 0.45 -17.82 6.07
C GLY A 149 0.24 -18.91 7.11
N THR A 150 -0.14 -20.08 6.62
CA THR A 150 -0.27 -21.32 7.40
C THR A 150 0.73 -22.36 6.90
N VAL A 151 1.00 -23.38 7.71
CA VAL A 151 1.79 -24.55 7.28
C VAL A 151 0.88 -25.76 7.15
N ARG A 152 0.80 -26.32 5.94
CA ARG A 152 0.03 -27.54 5.63
C ARG A 152 0.93 -28.51 4.87
N ASP A 153 0.96 -29.77 5.29
CA ASP A 153 1.81 -30.82 4.68
C ASP A 153 3.31 -30.42 4.55
N GLY A 154 3.81 -29.66 5.53
CA GLY A 154 5.19 -29.16 5.54
C GLY A 154 5.48 -28.04 4.54
N LYS A 155 4.44 -27.43 3.95
CA LYS A 155 4.55 -26.33 3.00
C LYS A 155 3.88 -25.07 3.54
N PHE A 156 4.49 -23.93 3.25
CA PHE A 156 3.91 -22.62 3.53
C PHE A 156 2.82 -22.30 2.51
N HIS A 157 1.70 -21.78 2.99
CA HIS A 157 0.59 -21.30 2.18
C HIS A 157 0.23 -19.89 2.63
N ASP A 158 0.40 -18.91 1.74
CA ASP A 158 0.10 -17.52 2.00
C ASP A 158 -1.39 -17.32 2.34
N VAL A 159 -1.63 -16.38 3.26
CA VAL A 159 -2.91 -15.74 3.49
C VAL A 159 -2.81 -14.36 2.86
N VAL A 160 -3.43 -14.21 1.68
CA VAL A 160 -3.45 -12.97 0.90
C VAL A 160 -4.88 -12.52 0.70
N THR A 161 -5.10 -11.21 0.75
CA THR A 161 -6.38 -10.65 0.35
C THR A 161 -6.55 -10.80 -1.18
N GLY A 162 -7.74 -11.13 -1.63
CA GLY A 162 -8.05 -11.24 -3.06
C GLY A 162 -8.36 -9.90 -3.74
N THR A 163 -8.43 -8.82 -2.96
CA THR A 163 -9.01 -7.55 -3.40
C THR A 163 -7.93 -6.52 -3.74
N LEU A 164 -8.23 -5.67 -4.73
CA LEU A 164 -7.40 -4.51 -5.07
C LEU A 164 -7.75 -3.36 -4.12
N TYR A 165 -6.81 -2.95 -3.27
CA TYR A 165 -7.00 -1.83 -2.33
C TYR A 165 -6.46 -0.51 -2.90
N PHE A 166 -7.29 0.53 -2.89
CA PHE A 166 -6.93 1.89 -3.30
C PHE A 166 -7.86 2.95 -2.68
N ALA A 167 -7.53 4.23 -2.83
CA ALA A 167 -8.44 5.36 -2.69
C ALA A 167 -8.72 5.98 -4.06
N ALA A 168 -10.00 6.23 -4.34
CA ALA A 168 -10.39 6.89 -5.60
C ALA A 168 -9.74 8.28 -5.77
N TYR A 169 -9.47 8.96 -4.65
CA TYR A 169 -8.81 10.27 -4.63
C TYR A 169 -7.27 10.18 -4.71
N LYS A 170 -6.68 9.01 -4.44
CA LYS A 170 -5.22 8.80 -4.37
C LYS A 170 -4.70 7.90 -5.48
N MET A 171 -5.42 7.78 -6.59
CA MET A 171 -5.09 6.87 -7.70
C MET A 171 -3.65 7.03 -8.23
N ALA A 172 -3.13 8.26 -8.28
CA ALA A 172 -1.76 8.51 -8.74
C ALA A 172 -0.68 8.07 -7.73
N TRP A 173 -1.05 7.79 -6.48
CA TRP A 173 -0.19 7.27 -5.42
C TRP A 173 -0.42 5.77 -5.22
N ASP A 174 -1.68 5.35 -5.06
CA ASP A 174 -2.06 3.96 -4.76
C ASP A 174 -1.97 3.05 -5.98
N LEU A 175 -2.19 3.58 -7.19
CA LEU A 175 -2.15 2.85 -8.45
C LEU A 175 -1.28 3.59 -9.48
N GLN A 176 -0.16 4.14 -9.02
CA GLN A 176 0.72 5.00 -9.80
C GLN A 176 1.09 4.43 -11.17
N ARG A 177 1.47 3.15 -11.25
CA ARG A 177 1.81 2.52 -12.54
C ARG A 177 0.62 2.48 -13.49
N THR A 178 -0.59 2.27 -12.96
CA THR A 178 -1.83 2.33 -13.74
C THR A 178 -2.08 3.75 -14.25
N ALA A 179 -1.99 4.73 -13.35
CA ALA A 179 -2.23 6.13 -13.67
C ALA A 179 -1.26 6.66 -14.73
N PHE A 180 0.05 6.39 -14.54
CA PHE A 180 1.10 6.81 -15.46
C PHE A 180 0.93 6.17 -16.83
N ALA A 181 0.65 4.86 -16.88
CA ALA A 181 0.43 4.18 -18.14
C ALA A 181 -0.78 4.73 -18.93
N TYR A 182 -1.82 5.21 -18.25
CA TYR A 182 -2.91 5.94 -18.91
C TYR A 182 -2.45 7.29 -19.47
N LEU A 183 -1.73 8.10 -18.68
CA LEU A 183 -1.19 9.39 -19.14
C LEU A 183 -0.28 9.21 -20.37
N GLU A 184 0.65 8.26 -20.30
CA GLU A 184 1.54 7.90 -21.42
C GLU A 184 0.78 7.40 -22.64
N SER A 185 -0.29 6.61 -22.43
CA SER A 185 -1.13 6.12 -23.53
C SER A 185 -1.86 7.27 -24.23
N VAL A 186 -2.36 8.24 -23.48
CA VAL A 186 -3.01 9.45 -24.03
C VAL A 186 -1.97 10.29 -24.77
N ASP A 187 -0.79 10.51 -24.19
CA ASP A 187 0.30 11.25 -24.84
C ASP A 187 0.69 10.61 -26.18
N ARG A 188 0.78 9.28 -26.23
CA ARG A 188 1.07 8.54 -27.47
C ARG A 188 -0.03 8.66 -28.52
N LEU A 189 -1.30 8.60 -28.13
CA LEU A 189 -2.44 8.57 -29.06
C LEU A 189 -2.89 9.96 -29.53
N ALA A 190 -2.80 10.95 -28.65
CA ALA A 190 -3.28 12.31 -28.89
C ALA A 190 -2.17 13.33 -29.16
N GLY A 191 -0.89 12.95 -29.00
CA GLY A 191 0.24 13.87 -29.11
C GLY A 191 0.29 14.91 -27.99
N SER A 192 -0.28 14.60 -26.82
CA SER A 192 -0.24 15.45 -25.63
C SER A 192 1.06 15.27 -24.84
N SER A 193 1.18 15.97 -23.71
CA SER A 193 2.31 15.90 -22.78
C SER A 193 1.86 15.82 -21.32
N LEU A 194 0.73 15.15 -21.07
CA LEU A 194 0.09 15.04 -19.76
C LEU A 194 0.99 14.34 -18.74
N MET A 195 1.72 13.29 -19.13
CA MET A 195 2.64 12.61 -18.22
C MET A 195 3.75 13.55 -17.75
N LYS A 196 4.34 14.29 -18.70
CA LYS A 196 5.36 15.30 -18.39
C LYS A 196 4.81 16.39 -17.48
N GLN A 197 3.64 16.95 -17.80
CA GLN A 197 3.01 18.00 -16.98
C GLN A 197 2.68 17.51 -15.57
N PHE A 198 2.27 16.24 -15.44
CA PHE A 198 1.96 15.62 -14.16
C PHE A 198 3.22 15.52 -13.29
N LEU A 199 4.31 14.93 -13.81
CA LEU A 199 5.57 14.85 -13.06
C LEU A 199 6.14 16.24 -12.74
N GLU A 200 6.16 17.18 -13.69
CA GLU A 200 6.60 18.56 -13.41
C GLU A 200 5.81 19.24 -12.29
N THR A 201 4.57 18.80 -12.04
CA THR A 201 3.74 19.33 -10.97
C THR A 201 3.93 18.58 -9.65
N PHE A 202 3.92 17.25 -9.67
CA PHE A 202 3.78 16.40 -8.49
C PHE A 202 5.05 15.64 -8.08
N ASP A 203 5.98 15.37 -9.00
CA ASP A 203 7.27 14.77 -8.68
C ASP A 203 8.21 15.90 -8.24
N GLU A 204 8.23 16.13 -6.93
CA GLU A 204 8.93 17.25 -6.31
C GLU A 204 10.43 16.98 -6.18
N ASP A 205 10.83 15.73 -5.93
CA ASP A 205 12.24 15.37 -5.82
C ASP A 205 12.91 14.92 -7.13
N GLY A 206 12.11 14.67 -8.17
CA GLY A 206 12.54 14.35 -9.53
C GLY A 206 12.97 12.91 -9.72
N ASP A 207 12.54 11.99 -8.85
CA ASP A 207 12.90 10.57 -8.92
C ASP A 207 12.06 9.75 -9.91
N GLY A 208 11.03 10.38 -10.52
CA GLY A 208 10.13 9.77 -11.48
C GLY A 208 8.97 9.00 -10.84
N ALA A 209 8.84 9.03 -9.52
CA ALA A 209 7.70 8.58 -8.75
C ALA A 209 7.01 9.77 -8.06
N VAL A 210 5.83 9.53 -7.50
CA VAL A 210 5.17 10.51 -6.63
C VAL A 210 4.84 9.84 -5.30
N SER A 211 5.54 10.24 -4.26
CA SER A 211 5.43 9.73 -2.89
C SER A 211 4.21 10.31 -2.16
N TYR A 212 3.81 9.67 -1.05
CA TYR A 212 2.73 10.18 -0.19
C TYR A 212 3.07 11.49 0.54
N HIS A 213 4.27 12.04 0.34
CA HIS A 213 4.69 13.34 0.87
C HIS A 213 4.71 14.44 -0.18
N GLU A 214 4.37 14.11 -1.42
CA GLU A 214 4.37 15.05 -2.54
C GLU A 214 2.93 15.36 -2.95
N PHE A 215 2.58 16.63 -2.88
CA PHE A 215 1.19 17.11 -3.02
C PHE A 215 1.02 18.04 -4.21
N GLY A 216 2.14 18.33 -4.89
CA GLY A 216 2.17 19.13 -6.08
C GLY A 216 2.43 20.60 -5.81
N ARG A 217 3.18 21.22 -6.72
CA ARG A 217 3.63 22.62 -6.62
C ARG A 217 2.67 23.62 -7.25
N THR A 218 1.68 23.13 -7.99
CA THR A 218 0.76 23.98 -8.76
C THR A 218 -0.67 23.50 -8.63
N GLY A 219 -1.64 24.42 -8.52
CA GLY A 219 -3.08 24.08 -8.48
C GLY A 219 -3.68 23.74 -9.86
N ILE A 220 -2.83 23.48 -10.88
CA ILE A 220 -3.23 23.47 -12.30
C ILE A 220 -4.05 22.22 -12.67
N PHE A 221 -3.87 21.10 -11.95
CA PHE A 221 -4.70 19.92 -12.14
C PHE A 221 -6.04 19.96 -11.36
N GLY A 222 -6.38 21.13 -10.82
CA GLY A 222 -7.69 21.46 -10.26
C GLY A 222 -7.77 21.30 -8.74
N THR A 223 -8.73 22.01 -8.15
CA THR A 223 -9.02 22.00 -6.71
C THR A 223 -9.19 20.58 -6.18
N LEU A 224 -9.76 19.64 -6.95
CA LEU A 224 -9.91 18.25 -6.53
C LEU A 224 -8.58 17.53 -6.38
N GLN A 225 -7.62 17.66 -7.31
CA GLN A 225 -6.32 17.01 -7.15
C GLN A 225 -5.45 17.68 -6.07
N HIS A 226 -5.58 19.01 -5.90
CA HIS A 226 -4.95 19.71 -4.78
C HIS A 226 -5.55 19.30 -3.42
N LEU A 227 -6.88 19.22 -3.32
CA LEU A 227 -7.58 18.69 -2.13
C LEU A 227 -7.28 17.21 -1.89
N ASN A 228 -7.03 16.43 -2.94
CA ASN A 228 -6.58 15.04 -2.82
C ASN A 228 -5.16 14.96 -2.22
N GLY A 229 -4.28 15.87 -2.61
CA GLY A 229 -2.98 16.10 -1.96
C GLY A 229 -3.12 16.58 -0.52
N ASP A 230 -4.12 17.39 -0.18
CA ASP A 230 -4.39 17.74 1.22
C ASP A 230 -4.95 16.53 2.02
N GLY A 231 -5.71 15.63 1.38
CA GLY A 231 -6.32 14.44 2.01
C GLY A 231 -5.38 13.26 2.28
N VAL A 232 -4.10 13.36 1.90
CA VAL A 232 -3.02 12.45 2.32
C VAL A 232 -2.22 13.00 3.51
N SER A 233 -2.46 14.25 3.95
CA SER A 233 -1.76 14.93 5.06
C SER A 233 -2.31 14.65 6.45
#